data_AF-A0A945FKG7-F1
#
_entry.id   AF-A0A945FKG7-F1
#
_cell.length_a   1.000
_cell.length_b   1.000
_cell.length_c   1.000
_cell.angle_alpha   90.00
_cell.angle_beta   90.00
_cell.angle_gamma   90.00
#
_symmetry.space_group_name_H-M   'P 1'
#
loop_
_entity.id
_entity.type
_entity.pdbx_description
1 polymer ?
#
loop_
_entity_poly.entity_id
_entity_poly.type
_entity_poly.pdbx_seq_one_letter_code
_entity_poly.pdbx_strand_id
1 'polypeptide(L)'
;MTLARTTLQDLPPTQVSVMLAECGRLKNAGVKSISIDQLRETDSSCIAVLTLFYSSGVLDMIPAHLFVKSAEWHGTKHALEVDFYQPVGPLILDGILLECYGFRSSVDSGIYCILLEDKSQTHILSPNLDDIGWYKSEYESKIVGQLVDGFADVHSLFWGVRGVELGNSTPDELLLDEEMIRGESTFTSSEVSLFLDRFGDRLGSKFHNIFREVSEVYPDLIVDRIMDRSNLTLTHRDPHPGTVLVPKLPEKNRAVIVDWANCCRGVGVHDLATHIPLLAPNCPQCNGSGSLAQISRQALLVRCE
;
A
#
# COMPACT_ATOMS: atom_id res chain seq x y z
N MET A 1 7.10 4.52 -17.45
CA MET A 1 7.11 5.79 -16.69
C MET A 1 6.72 7.04 -17.49
N THR A 2 7.35 7.35 -18.65
CA THR A 2 7.02 8.56 -19.44
C THR A 2 5.53 8.70 -19.75
N LEU A 3 4.86 7.59 -20.10
CA LEU A 3 3.45 7.60 -20.46
C LEU A 3 2.53 7.84 -19.26
N ALA A 4 2.86 7.32 -18.08
CA ALA A 4 2.11 7.60 -16.84
C ALA A 4 2.17 9.09 -16.46
N ARG A 5 3.35 9.72 -16.64
CA ARG A 5 3.53 11.16 -16.43
C ARG A 5 2.72 11.98 -17.42
N THR A 6 2.82 11.69 -18.73
CA THR A 6 2.05 12.37 -19.78
C THR A 6 0.55 12.25 -19.52
N THR A 7 0.08 11.06 -19.13
CA THR A 7 -1.31 10.79 -18.76
C THR A 7 -1.84 11.71 -17.66
N LEU A 8 -0.97 12.09 -16.71
CA LEU A 8 -1.32 13.01 -15.63
C LEU A 8 -1.22 14.47 -16.08
N GLN A 9 -0.11 14.86 -16.70
CA GLN A 9 0.12 16.24 -17.15
C GLN A 9 -0.94 16.72 -18.14
N ASP A 10 -1.40 15.84 -19.01
CA ASP A 10 -2.40 16.11 -20.03
C ASP A 10 -3.82 15.72 -19.59
N LEU A 11 -4.04 15.48 -18.28
CA LEU A 11 -5.35 15.09 -17.74
C LEU A 11 -6.40 16.19 -18.00
N PRO A 12 -7.37 15.98 -18.91
CA PRO A 12 -8.31 17.01 -19.28
C PRO A 12 -9.33 17.30 -18.16
N PRO A 13 -9.72 18.56 -17.93
CA PRO A 13 -10.79 18.91 -16.99
C PRO A 13 -12.12 18.16 -17.23
N THR A 14 -12.44 17.90 -18.50
CA THR A 14 -13.62 17.12 -18.89
C THR A 14 -13.55 15.68 -18.40
N GLN A 15 -12.38 15.04 -18.42
CA GLN A 15 -12.22 13.69 -17.90
C GLN A 15 -12.34 13.65 -16.37
N VAL A 16 -11.78 14.64 -15.66
CA VAL A 16 -11.96 14.75 -14.20
C VAL A 16 -13.44 14.96 -13.85
N SER A 17 -14.15 15.74 -14.66
CA SER A 17 -15.60 15.93 -14.48
C SER A 17 -16.38 14.63 -14.64
N VAL A 18 -16.03 13.80 -15.63
CA VAL A 18 -16.66 12.49 -15.85
C VAL A 18 -16.41 11.57 -14.66
N MET A 19 -15.16 11.40 -14.23
CA MET A 19 -14.82 10.55 -13.09
C MET A 19 -15.57 10.97 -11.81
N LEU A 20 -15.59 12.28 -11.50
CA LEU A 20 -16.33 12.81 -10.35
C LEU A 20 -17.86 12.60 -10.46
N ALA A 21 -18.41 12.69 -11.67
CA ALA A 21 -19.83 12.49 -11.91
C ALA A 21 -20.24 11.02 -11.77
N GLU A 22 -19.41 10.09 -12.27
CA GLU A 22 -19.61 8.64 -12.15
C GLU A 22 -19.59 8.18 -10.69
N CYS A 23 -18.73 8.78 -9.86
CA CYS A 23 -18.73 8.58 -8.41
C CYS A 23 -19.82 9.37 -7.66
N GLY A 24 -20.71 10.07 -8.38
CA GLY A 24 -21.85 10.80 -7.80
C GLY A 24 -21.49 12.09 -7.06
N ARG A 25 -20.22 12.54 -7.15
CA ARG A 25 -19.66 13.70 -6.45
C ARG A 25 -19.90 15.01 -7.19
N LEU A 26 -20.20 14.93 -8.48
CA LEU A 26 -20.48 16.08 -9.33
C LEU A 26 -21.87 15.93 -9.98
N LYS A 27 -22.79 16.85 -9.65
CA LYS A 27 -24.13 16.93 -10.27
C LYS A 27 -24.33 18.31 -10.88
N ASN A 28 -24.57 18.37 -12.19
CA ASN A 28 -24.88 19.59 -12.94
C ASN A 28 -23.80 20.70 -12.92
N ALA A 29 -22.55 20.36 -12.62
CA ALA A 29 -21.39 21.24 -12.75
C ALA A 29 -20.26 20.49 -13.47
N GLY A 30 -19.27 21.24 -13.96
CA GLY A 30 -18.07 20.70 -14.61
C GLY A 30 -16.81 21.33 -14.03
N VAL A 31 -15.71 20.59 -14.04
CA VAL A 31 -14.38 21.15 -13.83
C VAL A 31 -14.04 22.00 -15.06
N LYS A 32 -13.91 23.31 -14.84
CA LYS A 32 -13.55 24.29 -15.87
C LYS A 32 -12.06 24.25 -16.19
N SER A 33 -11.23 24.16 -15.16
CA SER A 33 -9.77 24.12 -15.29
C SER A 33 -9.13 23.41 -14.10
N ILE A 34 -7.91 22.93 -14.32
CA ILE A 34 -7.09 22.23 -13.34
C ILE A 34 -5.76 22.98 -13.22
N SER A 35 -5.27 23.17 -12.00
CA SER A 35 -3.88 23.52 -11.71
C SER A 35 -3.17 22.29 -11.13
N ILE A 36 -1.97 22.00 -11.62
CA ILE A 36 -1.08 21.01 -11.01
C ILE A 36 -0.18 21.77 -10.04
N ASP A 37 -0.45 21.62 -8.75
CA ASP A 37 0.28 22.35 -7.71
C ASP A 37 1.59 21.64 -7.36
N GLN A 38 1.57 20.31 -7.43
CA GLN A 38 2.73 19.46 -7.20
C GLN A 38 2.71 18.29 -8.18
N LEU A 39 3.89 17.90 -8.66
CA LEU A 39 4.09 16.74 -9.53
C LEU A 39 5.35 16.01 -9.10
N ARG A 40 5.26 14.70 -8.92
CA ARG A 40 6.40 13.85 -8.55
C ARG A 40 6.35 12.53 -9.30
N GLU A 41 7.49 12.10 -9.79
CA GLU A 41 7.70 10.75 -10.31
C GLU A 41 8.30 9.87 -9.20
N THR A 42 7.91 8.61 -9.19
CA THR A 42 8.50 7.53 -8.38
C THR A 42 9.01 6.45 -9.35
N ASP A 43 9.57 5.37 -8.82
CA ASP A 43 10.08 4.29 -9.66
C ASP A 43 8.98 3.57 -10.46
N SER A 44 7.73 3.59 -9.97
CA SER A 44 6.61 2.85 -10.54
C SER A 44 5.35 3.69 -10.84
N SER A 45 5.32 4.96 -10.45
CA SER A 45 4.13 5.81 -10.61
C SER A 45 4.45 7.30 -10.72
N CYS A 46 3.53 8.07 -11.28
CA CYS A 46 3.52 9.52 -11.24
C CYS A 46 2.36 9.99 -10.36
N ILE A 47 2.65 10.89 -9.42
CA ILE A 47 1.68 11.44 -8.48
C ILE A 47 1.61 12.96 -8.58
N ALA A 48 0.44 13.53 -8.31
CA ALA A 48 0.24 14.97 -8.31
C ALA A 48 -0.80 15.42 -7.29
N VAL A 49 -0.70 16.68 -6.88
CA VAL A 49 -1.77 17.41 -6.19
C VAL A 49 -2.38 18.39 -7.17
N LEU A 50 -3.69 18.31 -7.34
CA LEU A 50 -4.45 19.15 -8.26
C LEU A 50 -5.34 20.12 -7.49
N THR A 51 -5.41 21.37 -7.94
CA THR A 51 -6.49 22.30 -7.58
C THR A 51 -7.52 22.34 -8.71
N LEU A 52 -8.79 22.16 -8.35
CA LEU A 52 -9.91 22.13 -9.27
C LEU A 52 -10.68 23.47 -9.25
N PHE A 53 -10.98 23.99 -10.43
CA PHE A 53 -11.82 25.17 -10.60
C PHE A 53 -13.07 24.78 -11.36
N TYR A 54 -14.23 24.97 -10.75
CA TYR A 54 -15.51 24.52 -11.29
C TYR A 54 -16.29 25.63 -12.00
N SER A 55 -17.22 25.24 -12.88
CA SER A 55 -18.26 26.12 -13.41
C SER A 55 -19.26 26.50 -12.32
N SER A 56 -19.84 27.71 -12.38
CA SER A 56 -20.85 28.21 -11.41
C SER A 56 -22.00 27.21 -11.18
N GLY A 57 -22.44 27.06 -9.92
CA GLY A 57 -23.52 26.13 -9.53
C GLY A 57 -23.07 24.95 -8.65
N VAL A 58 -21.88 25.04 -8.05
CA VAL A 58 -21.26 23.99 -7.23
C VAL A 58 -21.91 23.88 -5.86
N LEU A 59 -22.13 22.65 -5.39
CA LEU A 59 -22.49 22.35 -4.00
C LEU A 59 -21.23 22.36 -3.12
N ASP A 60 -21.35 22.69 -1.83
CA ASP A 60 -20.21 22.76 -0.90
C ASP A 60 -19.46 21.43 -0.66
N MET A 61 -19.93 20.31 -1.23
CA MET A 61 -19.39 18.96 -0.97
C MET A 61 -18.48 18.42 -2.10
N ILE A 62 -17.97 19.27 -2.99
CA ILE A 62 -17.10 18.84 -4.10
C ILE A 62 -15.63 19.17 -3.76
N PRO A 63 -14.67 18.23 -3.93
CA PRO A 63 -13.28 18.47 -3.55
C PRO A 63 -12.66 19.63 -4.34
N ALA A 64 -12.09 20.60 -3.63
CA ALA A 64 -11.28 21.67 -4.24
C ALA A 64 -9.87 21.19 -4.61
N HIS A 65 -9.36 20.19 -3.88
CA HIS A 65 -8.05 19.60 -4.07
C HIS A 65 -8.16 18.08 -4.21
N LEU A 66 -7.35 17.51 -5.11
CA LEU A 66 -7.26 16.06 -5.31
C LEU A 66 -5.82 15.61 -5.28
N PHE A 67 -5.59 14.43 -4.72
CA PHE A 67 -4.38 13.66 -4.96
C PHE A 67 -4.63 12.74 -6.16
N VAL A 68 -3.73 12.72 -7.14
CA VAL A 68 -3.88 11.91 -8.34
C VAL A 68 -2.66 11.03 -8.50
N LYS A 69 -2.88 9.74 -8.70
CA LYS A 69 -1.84 8.77 -9.04
C LYS A 69 -2.09 8.22 -10.44
N SER A 70 -1.03 8.07 -11.21
CA SER A 70 -1.00 7.48 -12.53
C SER A 70 0.13 6.46 -12.58
N ALA A 71 -0.17 5.24 -12.99
CA ALA A 71 0.80 4.16 -13.00
C ALA A 71 0.50 3.14 -14.10
N GLU A 72 1.56 2.42 -14.48
CA GLU A 72 1.44 1.23 -15.29
C GLU A 72 1.03 0.06 -14.38
N TRP A 73 0.14 -0.82 -14.83
CA TRP A 73 -0.08 -2.10 -14.14
C TRP A 73 0.77 -3.16 -14.81
N HIS A 74 1.57 -3.88 -14.02
CA HIS A 74 2.51 -4.89 -14.50
C HIS A 74 2.04 -6.28 -14.09
N GLY A 75 2.00 -7.21 -15.05
CA GLY A 75 1.77 -8.64 -14.76
C GLY A 75 0.33 -9.04 -14.42
N THR A 76 -0.59 -8.08 -14.23
CA THR A 76 -2.00 -8.34 -13.92
C THR A 76 -2.90 -7.98 -15.10
N LYS A 77 -4.11 -8.57 -15.15
CA LYS A 77 -5.11 -8.20 -16.18
C LYS A 77 -5.75 -6.84 -15.92
N HIS A 78 -5.76 -6.40 -14.67
CA HIS A 78 -6.43 -5.19 -14.21
C HIS A 78 -5.54 -4.41 -13.22
N ALA A 79 -5.86 -3.14 -13.03
CA ALA A 79 -5.19 -2.30 -12.05
C ALA A 79 -5.69 -2.62 -10.64
N LEU A 80 -4.92 -3.42 -9.88
CA LEU A 80 -5.30 -3.89 -8.54
C LEU A 80 -5.66 -2.76 -7.57
N GLU A 81 -4.95 -1.63 -7.61
CA GLU A 81 -5.27 -0.49 -6.75
C GLU A 81 -6.65 0.11 -7.08
N VAL A 82 -7.02 0.13 -8.37
CA VAL A 82 -8.35 0.57 -8.80
C VAL A 82 -9.42 -0.40 -8.31
N ASP A 83 -9.19 -1.70 -8.54
CA ASP A 83 -10.07 -2.77 -8.08
C ASP A 83 -10.19 -2.80 -6.56
N PHE A 84 -9.19 -2.33 -5.82
CA PHE A 84 -9.25 -2.15 -4.37
C PHE A 84 -10.17 -0.99 -3.97
N TYR A 85 -9.91 0.22 -4.46
CA TYR A 85 -10.66 1.40 -4.00
C TYR A 85 -12.15 1.37 -4.39
N GLN A 86 -12.51 0.69 -5.48
CA GLN A 86 -13.89 0.65 -5.98
C GLN A 86 -14.90 -0.04 -5.01
N PRO A 87 -14.69 -1.30 -4.57
CA PRO A 87 -15.56 -2.00 -3.63
C PRO A 87 -15.23 -1.70 -2.16
N VAL A 88 -13.95 -1.45 -1.83
CA VAL A 88 -13.51 -1.35 -0.43
C VAL A 88 -13.79 0.03 0.15
N GLY A 89 -13.57 1.08 -0.63
CA GLY A 89 -13.71 2.48 -0.18
C GLY A 89 -15.06 2.78 0.50
N PRO A 90 -16.21 2.33 -0.04
CA PRO A 90 -17.51 2.53 0.59
C PRO A 90 -17.80 1.63 1.81
N LEU A 91 -17.06 0.53 1.99
CA LEU A 91 -17.32 -0.50 3.01
C LEU A 91 -16.46 -0.32 4.27
N ILE A 92 -15.30 0.33 4.13
CA ILE A 92 -14.38 0.54 5.24
C ILE A 92 -14.69 1.82 6.00
N LEU A 93 -14.64 1.71 7.33
CA LEU A 93 -14.96 2.74 8.31
C LEU A 93 -14.19 4.05 8.06
N ASP A 94 -14.88 5.17 8.29
CA ASP A 94 -14.37 6.53 8.10
C ASP A 94 -12.92 6.71 8.61
N GLY A 95 -12.04 7.11 7.69
CA GLY A 95 -10.76 7.73 8.02
C GLY A 95 -9.53 6.82 8.06
N ILE A 96 -9.60 5.55 7.63
CA ILE A 96 -8.41 4.67 7.52
C ILE A 96 -7.92 4.48 6.07
N LEU A 97 -8.78 4.70 5.09
CA LEU A 97 -8.46 4.76 3.67
C LEU A 97 -8.68 6.18 3.14
N LEU A 98 -8.03 6.50 2.00
CA LEU A 98 -8.37 7.68 1.24
C LEU A 98 -9.72 7.50 0.56
N GLU A 99 -10.51 8.57 0.52
CA GLU A 99 -11.68 8.60 -0.33
C GLU A 99 -11.26 8.54 -1.81
N CYS A 100 -11.88 7.64 -2.57
CA CYS A 100 -11.70 7.56 -4.02
C CYS A 100 -12.81 8.36 -4.73
N TYR A 101 -12.38 9.31 -5.54
CA TYR A 101 -13.23 10.23 -6.30
C TYR A 101 -13.46 9.79 -7.75
N GLY A 102 -12.83 8.69 -8.15
CA GLY A 102 -12.97 8.09 -9.47
C GLY A 102 -11.64 7.60 -10.02
N PHE A 103 -11.70 6.89 -11.12
CA PHE A 103 -10.54 6.32 -11.77
C PHE A 103 -10.78 6.18 -13.27
N ARG A 104 -9.69 5.93 -14.00
CA ARG A 104 -9.72 5.46 -15.37
C ARG A 104 -8.60 4.47 -15.60
N SER A 105 -8.83 3.50 -16.45
CA SER A 105 -7.85 2.50 -16.85
C SER A 105 -7.95 2.29 -18.36
N SER A 106 -6.80 2.14 -19.02
CA SER A 106 -6.73 1.87 -20.46
C SER A 106 -6.00 0.56 -20.69
N VAL A 107 -6.75 -0.46 -21.13
CA VAL A 107 -6.20 -1.81 -21.38
C VAL A 107 -5.11 -1.76 -22.45
N ASP A 108 -5.32 -0.97 -23.50
CA ASP A 108 -4.39 -0.83 -24.62
C ASP A 108 -3.04 -0.26 -24.19
N SER A 109 -3.04 0.65 -23.21
CA SER A 109 -1.81 1.29 -22.72
C SER A 109 -1.27 0.68 -21.42
N GLY A 110 -2.03 -0.20 -20.76
CA GLY A 110 -1.69 -0.75 -19.45
C GLY A 110 -1.57 0.30 -18.34
N ILE A 111 -2.24 1.45 -18.47
CA ILE A 111 -2.11 2.57 -17.52
C ILE A 111 -3.43 2.87 -16.87
N TYR A 112 -3.37 3.05 -15.55
CA TYR A 112 -4.47 3.56 -14.77
C TYR A 112 -4.14 4.93 -14.18
N CYS A 113 -5.20 5.68 -13.91
CA CYS A 113 -5.15 6.92 -13.16
C CYS A 113 -6.30 6.91 -12.15
N ILE A 114 -6.00 7.22 -10.90
CA ILE A 114 -6.96 7.24 -9.79
C ILE A 114 -6.96 8.62 -9.13
N LEU A 115 -8.16 9.10 -8.80
CA LEU A 115 -8.43 10.34 -8.10
C LEU A 115 -8.73 10.02 -6.63
N LEU A 116 -7.90 10.54 -5.73
CA LEU A 116 -7.98 10.28 -4.30
C LEU A 116 -8.09 11.59 -3.52
N GLU A 117 -8.53 11.48 -2.28
CA GLU A 117 -8.54 12.57 -1.32
C GLU A 117 -7.15 13.17 -1.09
N ASP A 118 -7.07 14.51 -1.17
CA ASP A 118 -5.88 15.22 -0.70
C ASP A 118 -5.91 15.41 0.81
N LYS A 119 -5.06 14.65 1.52
CA LYS A 119 -4.85 14.77 2.97
C LYS A 119 -3.68 15.69 3.35
N SER A 120 -3.03 16.37 2.42
CA SER A 120 -1.79 17.15 2.67
C SER A 120 -1.92 18.24 3.74
N GLN A 121 -3.12 18.77 3.95
CA GLN A 121 -3.38 19.76 5.00
C GLN A 121 -3.41 19.16 6.41
N THR A 122 -3.90 17.94 6.55
CA THR A 122 -4.14 17.29 7.85
C THR A 122 -3.13 16.19 8.18
N HIS A 123 -2.46 15.64 7.17
CA HIS A 123 -1.51 14.55 7.29
C HIS A 123 -0.17 14.92 6.68
N ILE A 124 0.83 14.15 7.05
CA ILE A 124 2.14 14.13 6.44
C ILE A 124 2.47 12.69 6.08
N LEU A 125 3.25 12.50 5.02
CA LEU A 125 3.92 11.23 4.82
C LEU A 125 4.74 10.97 6.09
N SER A 126 4.67 9.75 6.62
CA SER A 126 5.26 9.46 7.92
C SER A 126 6.70 9.99 8.03
N PRO A 127 6.98 10.95 8.92
CA PRO A 127 8.28 11.60 8.97
C PRO A 127 9.30 10.60 9.53
N ASN A 128 10.16 10.08 8.66
CA ASN A 128 11.36 9.33 9.04
C ASN A 128 11.15 8.28 10.15
N LEU A 129 10.15 7.40 10.01
CA LEU A 129 10.08 6.18 10.84
C LEU A 129 11.30 5.26 10.64
N ASP A 130 12.09 5.52 9.61
CA ASP A 130 13.39 4.87 9.41
C ASP A 130 14.41 5.23 10.51
N ASP A 131 14.23 6.35 11.24
CA ASP A 131 15.07 6.78 12.38
C ASP A 131 14.39 6.67 13.76
N ILE A 132 13.06 6.49 13.74
CA ILE A 132 12.23 6.39 14.92
C ILE A 132 11.88 4.92 15.11
N GLY A 133 12.69 4.21 15.90
CA GLY A 133 12.22 2.97 16.52
C GLY A 133 10.86 3.25 17.14
N TRP A 134 9.85 2.47 16.80
CA TRP A 134 8.48 2.76 17.17
C TRP A 134 8.35 2.58 18.70
N TYR A 135 7.49 3.40 19.32
CA TYR A 135 7.28 3.53 20.77
C TYR A 135 8.26 4.43 21.54
N LYS A 136 8.93 5.38 20.88
CA LYS A 136 9.62 6.46 21.58
C LYS A 136 8.63 7.47 22.19
N SER A 137 7.38 7.50 21.71
CA SER A 137 6.34 8.41 22.22
C SER A 137 4.93 7.79 22.29
N GLU A 138 4.06 8.39 23.12
CA GLU A 138 2.62 8.09 23.18
C GLU A 138 1.94 8.31 21.82
N TYR A 139 2.39 9.33 21.07
CA TYR A 139 1.96 9.61 19.70
C TYR A 139 2.18 8.39 18.79
N GLU A 140 3.40 7.87 18.73
CA GLU A 140 3.74 6.73 17.87
C GLU A 140 2.94 5.49 18.24
N SER A 141 2.80 5.22 19.53
CA SER A 141 2.01 4.09 20.04
C SER A 141 0.56 4.15 19.56
N LYS A 142 -0.02 5.35 19.55
CA LYS A 142 -1.38 5.59 19.04
C LYS A 142 -1.46 5.35 17.53
N ILE A 143 -0.46 5.78 16.76
CA ILE A 143 -0.41 5.53 15.31
C ILE A 143 -0.31 4.03 15.01
N VAL A 144 0.53 3.28 15.73
CA VAL A 144 0.61 1.81 15.59
C VAL A 144 -0.76 1.18 15.82
N GLY A 145 -1.44 1.53 16.92
CA GLY A 145 -2.77 1.00 17.21
C GLY A 145 -3.74 1.26 16.07
N GLN A 146 -3.75 2.48 15.53
CA GLN A 146 -4.61 2.83 14.40
C GLN A 146 -4.31 2.03 13.13
N LEU A 147 -3.04 1.72 12.85
CA LEU A 147 -2.64 0.90 11.70
C LEU A 147 -3.00 -0.56 11.89
N VAL A 148 -2.80 -1.11 13.09
CA VAL A 148 -3.20 -2.48 13.43
C VAL A 148 -4.71 -2.63 13.29
N ASP A 149 -5.48 -1.68 13.82
CA ASP A 149 -6.94 -1.65 13.67
C ASP A 149 -7.34 -1.56 12.19
N GLY A 150 -6.64 -0.72 11.41
CA GLY A 150 -6.93 -0.56 9.99
C GLY A 150 -6.67 -1.79 9.14
N PHE A 151 -5.54 -2.46 9.35
CA PHE A 151 -5.28 -3.74 8.70
C PHE A 151 -6.27 -4.80 9.17
N ALA A 152 -6.65 -4.83 10.45
CA ALA A 152 -7.67 -5.75 10.93
C ALA A 152 -9.04 -5.51 10.29
N ASP A 153 -9.45 -4.24 10.11
CA ASP A 153 -10.68 -3.87 9.42
C ASP A 153 -10.67 -4.41 7.98
N VAL A 154 -9.61 -4.13 7.21
CA VAL A 154 -9.44 -4.67 5.85
C VAL A 154 -9.44 -6.19 5.89
N HIS A 155 -8.62 -6.80 6.74
CA HIS A 155 -8.45 -8.25 6.75
C HIS A 155 -9.74 -8.99 7.10
N SER A 156 -10.55 -8.43 8.01
CA SER A 156 -11.82 -9.02 8.40
C SER A 156 -12.84 -9.04 7.27
N LEU A 157 -12.86 -8.02 6.41
CA LEU A 157 -13.77 -7.94 5.26
C LEU A 157 -13.46 -8.97 4.17
N PHE A 158 -12.21 -9.39 4.07
CA PHE A 158 -11.74 -10.33 3.05
C PHE A 158 -11.35 -11.70 3.61
N TRP A 159 -11.67 -11.98 4.88
CA TRP A 159 -11.26 -13.22 5.53
C TRP A 159 -11.97 -14.45 4.94
N GLY A 160 -11.17 -15.42 4.48
CA GLY A 160 -11.65 -16.68 3.90
C GLY A 160 -12.32 -16.53 2.53
N VAL A 161 -12.98 -17.59 2.05
CA VAL A 161 -13.68 -17.62 0.73
C VAL A 161 -14.99 -16.83 0.73
N ARG A 162 -15.34 -16.17 1.84
CA ARG A 162 -16.62 -15.46 2.03
C ARG A 162 -16.48 -13.93 2.02
N GLY A 163 -15.31 -13.41 1.64
CA GLY A 163 -15.03 -11.98 1.53
C GLY A 163 -15.72 -11.32 0.33
N VAL A 164 -15.72 -9.99 0.33
CA VAL A 164 -16.20 -9.15 -0.78
C VAL A 164 -15.33 -9.41 -2.02
N GLU A 165 -15.94 -9.46 -3.22
CA GLU A 165 -15.18 -9.52 -4.47
C GLU A 165 -14.46 -8.18 -4.73
N LEU A 166 -13.23 -8.23 -5.25
CA LEU A 166 -12.40 -7.05 -5.43
C LEU A 166 -12.59 -6.46 -6.84
N GLY A 167 -13.63 -5.64 -7.03
CA GLY A 167 -13.85 -4.96 -8.30
C GLY A 167 -14.00 -5.96 -9.44
N ASN A 168 -13.11 -5.91 -10.43
CA ASN A 168 -13.09 -6.86 -11.55
C ASN A 168 -12.18 -8.07 -11.31
N SER A 169 -11.42 -8.09 -10.21
CA SER A 169 -10.48 -9.16 -9.89
C SER A 169 -11.18 -10.31 -9.20
N THR A 170 -11.05 -11.51 -9.77
CA THR A 170 -11.55 -12.74 -9.14
C THR A 170 -10.67 -13.17 -7.96
N PRO A 171 -11.20 -13.94 -7.00
CA PRO A 171 -10.40 -14.44 -5.89
C PRO A 171 -9.15 -15.24 -6.30
N ASP A 172 -9.18 -15.93 -7.44
CA ASP A 172 -8.04 -16.68 -7.98
C ASP A 172 -7.00 -15.76 -8.63
N GLU A 173 -7.41 -14.65 -9.26
CA GLU A 173 -6.48 -13.66 -9.84
C GLU A 173 -5.71 -12.87 -8.76
N LEU A 174 -6.24 -12.85 -7.54
CA LEU A 174 -5.57 -12.27 -6.39
C LEU A 174 -4.68 -13.27 -5.66
N LEU A 175 -4.72 -14.56 -6.01
CA LEU A 175 -3.80 -15.54 -5.45
C LEU A 175 -2.51 -15.53 -6.26
N LEU A 176 -1.38 -15.49 -5.55
CA LEU A 176 -0.08 -15.71 -6.17
C LEU A 176 0.06 -17.20 -6.51
N ASP A 177 0.64 -17.48 -7.67
CA ASP A 177 1.06 -18.83 -8.00
C ASP A 177 2.36 -19.21 -7.27
N GLU A 178 2.72 -20.50 -7.36
CA GLU A 178 3.88 -21.03 -6.65
C GLU A 178 5.17 -20.37 -7.12
N GLU A 179 5.28 -20.08 -8.42
CA GLU A 179 6.45 -19.45 -9.01
C GLU A 179 6.64 -18.02 -8.46
N MET A 180 5.55 -17.25 -8.35
CA MET A 180 5.57 -15.91 -7.76
C MET A 180 5.91 -15.95 -6.27
N ILE A 181 5.28 -16.84 -5.48
CA ILE A 181 5.55 -16.97 -4.05
C ILE A 181 7.01 -17.35 -3.82
N ARG A 182 7.52 -18.32 -4.60
CA ARG A 182 8.92 -18.72 -4.55
C ARG A 182 9.82 -17.57 -5.00
N GLY A 183 9.50 -16.88 -6.07
CA GLY A 183 10.21 -15.71 -6.61
C GLY A 183 10.41 -14.59 -5.58
N GLU A 184 9.38 -14.34 -4.77
CA GLU A 184 9.44 -13.34 -3.70
C GLU A 184 10.13 -13.85 -2.43
N SER A 185 10.07 -15.16 -2.21
CA SER A 185 10.74 -15.85 -1.10
C SER A 185 12.19 -16.21 -1.43
N THR A 186 12.60 -16.10 -2.70
CA THR A 186 13.97 -16.27 -3.19
C THR A 186 14.88 -15.10 -2.82
N PHE A 187 14.75 -14.60 -1.60
CA PHE A 187 15.93 -14.33 -0.77
C PHE A 187 16.72 -15.64 -0.63
N THR A 188 17.35 -16.02 -1.73
CA THR A 188 18.03 -17.28 -1.91
C THR A 188 19.16 -17.39 -0.91
N SER A 189 19.62 -18.62 -0.68
CA SER A 189 20.88 -18.88 -0.01
C SER A 189 22.04 -18.00 -0.52
N SER A 190 22.05 -17.65 -1.82
CA SER A 190 23.04 -16.71 -2.39
C SER A 190 22.86 -15.27 -1.93
N GLU A 191 21.64 -14.75 -1.80
CA GLU A 191 21.42 -13.40 -1.28
C GLU A 191 21.60 -13.33 0.23
N VAL A 192 21.24 -14.37 0.97
CA VAL A 192 21.59 -14.49 2.40
C VAL A 192 23.09 -14.51 2.58
N SER A 193 23.83 -15.21 1.70
CA SER A 193 25.30 -15.17 1.73
C SER A 193 25.83 -13.77 1.48
N LEU A 194 25.37 -13.08 0.42
CA LEU A 194 25.76 -11.69 0.13
C LEU A 194 25.40 -10.72 1.28
N PHE A 195 24.24 -10.94 1.90
CA PHE A 195 23.77 -10.16 3.05
C PHE A 195 24.67 -10.38 4.27
N LEU A 196 24.97 -11.64 4.62
CA LEU A 196 25.86 -11.97 5.73
C LEU A 196 27.31 -11.56 5.45
N ASP A 197 27.77 -11.61 4.20
CA ASP A 197 29.10 -11.12 3.82
C ASP A 197 29.19 -9.59 4.01
N ARG A 198 28.10 -8.86 3.70
CA ARG A 198 28.07 -7.40 3.79
C ARG A 198 27.77 -6.86 5.20
N PHE A 199 26.94 -7.56 5.96
CA PHE A 199 26.39 -7.08 7.23
C PHE A 199 26.58 -8.04 8.40
N GLY A 200 27.08 -9.25 8.17
CA GLY A 200 27.23 -10.30 9.16
C GLY A 200 28.13 -9.92 10.33
N ASP A 201 29.16 -9.09 10.12
CA ASP A 201 30.02 -8.61 11.21
C ASP A 201 29.27 -7.75 12.24
N ARG A 202 28.11 -7.19 11.85
CA ARG A 202 27.22 -6.43 12.74
C ARG A 202 26.21 -7.33 13.45
N LEU A 203 26.18 -8.62 13.10
CA LEU A 203 25.24 -9.61 13.62
C LEU A 203 26.00 -10.64 14.48
N GLY A 204 25.47 -10.99 15.64
CA GLY A 204 26.02 -12.11 16.41
C GLY A 204 25.93 -13.42 15.62
N SER A 205 26.88 -14.34 15.81
CA SER A 205 26.94 -15.62 15.09
C SER A 205 25.65 -16.45 15.15
N LYS A 206 24.86 -16.31 16.22
CA LYS A 206 23.52 -16.90 16.34
C LYS A 206 22.57 -16.47 15.22
N PHE A 207 22.60 -15.20 14.80
CA PHE A 207 21.74 -14.69 13.74
C PHE A 207 22.15 -15.18 12.35
N HIS A 208 23.45 -15.44 12.13
CA HIS A 208 23.92 -16.01 10.87
C HIS A 208 23.27 -17.37 10.60
N ASN A 209 23.21 -18.22 11.63
CA ASN A 209 22.58 -19.53 11.51
C ASN A 209 21.07 -19.42 11.29
N ILE A 210 20.39 -18.51 12.02
CA ILE A 210 18.96 -18.27 11.84
C ILE A 210 18.66 -17.83 10.40
N PHE A 211 19.42 -16.89 9.84
CA PHE A 211 19.18 -16.41 8.48
C PHE A 211 19.37 -17.49 7.42
N ARG A 212 20.33 -18.42 7.60
CA ARG A 212 20.52 -19.56 6.70
C ARG A 212 19.39 -20.58 6.83
N GLU A 213 19.00 -20.93 8.06
CA GLU A 213 17.94 -21.90 8.31
C GLU A 213 16.58 -21.39 7.78
N VAL A 214 16.27 -20.12 8.04
CA VAL A 214 15.05 -19.50 7.53
C VAL A 214 15.02 -19.47 6.01
N SER A 215 16.12 -19.12 5.32
CA SER A 215 16.11 -19.09 3.85
C SER A 215 16.03 -20.47 3.20
N GLU A 216 16.42 -21.52 3.90
CA GLU A 216 16.26 -22.90 3.44
C GLU A 216 14.82 -23.41 3.59
N VAL A 217 14.13 -23.07 4.70
CA VAL A 217 12.83 -23.66 5.05
C VAL A 217 11.64 -22.78 4.65
N TYR A 218 11.78 -21.45 4.77
CA TYR A 218 10.67 -20.52 4.60
C TYR A 218 9.97 -20.58 3.23
N PRO A 219 10.69 -20.73 2.09
CA PRO A 219 10.03 -20.77 0.78
C PRO A 219 9.00 -21.89 0.65
N ASP A 220 9.33 -23.10 1.12
CA ASP A 220 8.40 -24.24 1.05
C ASP A 220 7.24 -24.07 2.03
N LEU A 221 7.53 -23.62 3.25
CA LEU A 221 6.52 -23.37 4.28
C LEU A 221 5.47 -22.35 3.81
N ILE A 222 5.89 -21.23 3.21
CA ILE A 222 4.96 -20.20 2.78
C ILE A 222 4.18 -20.61 1.52
N VAL A 223 4.80 -21.39 0.62
CA VAL A 223 4.10 -22.00 -0.52
C VAL A 223 2.97 -22.90 -0.01
N ASP A 224 3.28 -23.84 0.88
CA ASP A 224 2.29 -24.76 1.44
C ASP A 224 1.16 -23.98 2.13
N ARG A 225 1.53 -22.96 2.92
CA ARG A 225 0.56 -22.14 3.67
C ARG A 225 -0.41 -21.37 2.76
N ILE A 226 0.07 -20.79 1.66
CA ILE A 226 -0.77 -20.03 0.72
C ILE A 226 -1.56 -20.98 -0.19
N MET A 227 -0.95 -22.08 -0.63
CA MET A 227 -1.58 -23.05 -1.54
C MET A 227 -2.68 -23.89 -0.88
N ASP A 228 -2.69 -24.02 0.45
CA ASP A 228 -3.84 -24.55 1.18
C ASP A 228 -5.12 -23.69 1.00
N ARG A 229 -4.97 -22.41 0.60
CA ARG A 229 -6.06 -21.45 0.31
C ARG A 229 -7.03 -21.22 1.47
N SER A 230 -6.79 -21.81 2.64
CA SER A 230 -7.62 -21.63 3.83
C SER A 230 -7.17 -20.42 4.63
N ASN A 231 -8.14 -19.73 5.24
CA ASN A 231 -7.89 -18.64 6.18
C ASN A 231 -6.94 -17.56 5.62
N LEU A 232 -7.08 -17.26 4.33
CA LEU A 232 -6.41 -16.16 3.66
C LEU A 232 -7.28 -14.92 3.68
N THR A 233 -6.64 -13.76 3.62
CA THR A 233 -7.29 -12.46 3.52
C THR A 233 -6.65 -11.64 2.39
N LEU A 234 -7.29 -10.54 1.99
CA LEU A 234 -6.63 -9.51 1.21
C LEU A 234 -5.54 -8.84 2.06
N THR A 235 -4.34 -8.76 1.52
CA THR A 235 -3.15 -8.18 2.15
C THR A 235 -2.62 -7.01 1.32
N HIS A 236 -2.04 -6.01 1.98
CA HIS A 236 -1.43 -4.83 1.35
C HIS A 236 -0.11 -5.18 0.65
N ARG A 237 0.66 -6.11 1.23
CA ARG A 237 1.90 -6.72 0.69
C ARG A 237 3.12 -5.84 0.66
N ASP A 238 2.94 -4.54 0.58
CA ASP A 238 4.04 -3.58 0.74
C ASP A 238 3.83 -2.54 1.85
N PRO A 239 3.42 -2.92 3.07
CA PRO A 239 3.09 -1.92 4.08
C PRO A 239 4.36 -1.40 4.75
N HIS A 240 4.82 -0.21 4.37
CA HIS A 240 5.99 0.45 4.93
C HIS A 240 5.68 1.92 5.28
N PRO A 241 6.57 2.67 5.97
CA PRO A 241 6.29 4.07 6.34
C PRO A 241 5.89 5.00 5.18
N GLY A 242 6.30 4.70 3.95
CA GLY A 242 5.93 5.45 2.75
C GLY A 242 4.51 5.17 2.25
N THR A 243 3.85 4.13 2.77
CA THR A 243 2.46 3.74 2.48
C THR A 243 1.50 4.16 3.59
N VAL A 244 1.97 5.01 4.52
CA VAL A 244 1.19 5.51 5.65
C VAL A 244 1.25 7.03 5.72
N LEU A 245 0.07 7.65 5.75
CA LEU A 245 -0.08 9.06 6.08
C LEU A 245 -0.43 9.19 7.56
N VAL A 246 0.39 9.93 8.31
CA VAL A 246 0.16 10.16 9.73
C VAL A 246 -0.46 11.54 9.96
N PRO A 247 -1.42 11.65 10.89
CA PRO A 247 -2.10 12.90 11.16
C PRO A 247 -1.16 13.88 11.88
N LYS A 248 -1.16 15.14 11.43
CA LYS A 248 -0.50 16.25 12.14
C LYS A 248 -1.10 16.45 13.54
N LEU A 249 -2.37 16.07 13.71
CA LEU A 249 -3.18 16.18 14.93
C LEU A 249 -3.92 14.85 15.16
N PRO A 250 -3.32 13.88 15.88
CA PRO A 250 -3.82 12.51 16.03
C PRO A 250 -5.06 12.40 16.93
N GLU A 251 -5.40 13.45 17.66
CA GLU A 251 -6.64 13.59 18.42
C GLU A 251 -7.83 13.96 17.53
N LYS A 252 -7.59 14.46 16.31
CA LYS A 252 -8.63 14.85 15.35
C LYS A 252 -8.73 13.92 14.15
N ASN A 253 -7.64 13.26 13.78
CA ASN A 253 -7.54 12.43 12.58
C ASN A 253 -6.88 11.08 12.91
N ARG A 254 -7.14 10.08 12.08
CA ARG A 254 -6.51 8.75 12.15
C ARG A 254 -5.39 8.66 11.11
N ALA A 255 -4.45 7.74 11.32
CA ALA A 255 -3.53 7.33 10.26
C ALA A 255 -4.32 6.75 9.07
N VAL A 256 -3.77 6.91 7.86
CA VAL A 256 -4.37 6.41 6.61
C VAL A 256 -3.38 5.50 5.91
N ILE A 257 -3.85 4.34 5.46
CA ILE A 257 -3.08 3.36 4.67
C ILE A 257 -3.34 3.64 3.18
N VAL A 258 -2.28 3.79 2.40
CA VAL A 258 -2.33 4.17 0.98
C VAL A 258 -1.45 3.24 0.14
N ASP A 259 -1.56 3.33 -1.19
CA ASP A 259 -0.75 2.55 -2.13
C ASP A 259 -1.04 1.04 -2.16
N TRP A 260 -2.28 0.69 -2.50
CA TRP A 260 -2.77 -0.69 -2.56
C TRP A 260 -2.44 -1.40 -3.89
N ALA A 261 -1.40 -0.94 -4.60
CA ALA A 261 -1.06 -1.44 -5.93
C ALA A 261 -0.58 -2.91 -5.96
N ASN A 262 -0.06 -3.41 -4.84
CA ASN A 262 0.45 -4.78 -4.71
C ASN A 262 -0.51 -5.71 -3.96
N CYS A 263 -1.76 -5.29 -3.73
CA CYS A 263 -2.66 -6.05 -2.88
C CYS A 263 -2.99 -7.43 -3.48
N CYS A 264 -2.95 -8.46 -2.64
CA CYS A 264 -3.24 -9.82 -3.07
C CYS A 264 -3.75 -10.66 -1.90
N ARG A 265 -4.26 -11.85 -2.18
CA ARG A 265 -4.66 -12.80 -1.15
C ARG A 265 -3.44 -13.47 -0.54
N GLY A 266 -3.33 -13.38 0.78
CA GLY A 266 -2.22 -13.93 1.53
C GLY A 266 -2.53 -14.07 3.00
N VAL A 267 -1.48 -14.24 3.80
CA VAL A 267 -1.58 -14.37 5.25
C VAL A 267 -1.54 -12.97 5.87
N GLY A 268 -2.60 -12.57 6.57
CA GLY A 268 -2.76 -11.19 7.10
C GLY A 268 -1.60 -10.73 7.99
N VAL A 269 -0.96 -11.65 8.71
CA VAL A 269 0.21 -11.33 9.55
C VAL A 269 1.38 -10.74 8.75
N HIS A 270 1.47 -10.97 7.43
CA HIS A 270 2.51 -10.36 6.60
C HIS A 270 2.45 -8.83 6.62
N ASP A 271 1.25 -8.25 6.66
CA ASP A 271 1.12 -6.80 6.68
C ASP A 271 1.60 -6.22 8.02
N LEU A 272 1.30 -6.93 9.11
CA LEU A 272 1.73 -6.53 10.44
C LEU A 272 3.23 -6.77 10.65
N ALA A 273 3.76 -7.89 10.14
CA ALA A 273 5.15 -8.29 10.29
C ALA A 273 6.14 -7.29 9.70
N THR A 274 5.73 -6.46 8.74
CA THR A 274 6.57 -5.36 8.27
C THR A 274 6.74 -4.26 9.31
N HIS A 275 5.69 -4.03 10.09
CA HIS A 275 5.68 -3.05 11.15
C HIS A 275 6.26 -3.60 12.45
N ILE A 276 6.35 -4.93 12.65
CA ILE A 276 6.83 -5.56 13.90
C ILE A 276 8.35 -5.39 14.19
N PRO A 277 9.31 -5.51 13.25
CA PRO A 277 10.74 -5.24 13.50
C PRO A 277 11.00 -3.82 13.98
N LEU A 278 10.09 -2.92 13.61
CA LEU A 278 10.04 -1.52 14.00
C LEU A 278 9.46 -1.34 15.43
N LEU A 279 8.72 -2.33 15.96
CA LEU A 279 8.18 -2.43 17.33
C LEU A 279 9.19 -3.00 18.35
N ALA A 280 10.36 -3.50 17.89
CA ALA A 280 11.38 -4.05 18.79
C ALA A 280 12.22 -2.92 19.41
N PRO A 281 12.31 -2.83 20.74
CA PRO A 281 13.07 -1.77 21.39
C PRO A 281 14.57 -1.93 21.09
N ASN A 282 15.16 -0.87 20.52
CA ASN A 282 16.60 -0.61 20.41
C ASN A 282 17.46 -1.72 19.79
N CYS A 283 17.52 -1.76 18.45
CA CYS A 283 18.74 -2.20 17.76
C CYS A 283 19.30 -1.04 16.90
N PRO A 284 20.29 -0.28 17.39
CA PRO A 284 20.91 0.85 16.67
C PRO A 284 21.58 0.47 15.33
N GLN A 285 21.60 -0.81 14.98
CA GLN A 285 22.37 -1.37 13.87
C GLN A 285 21.50 -1.74 12.65
N CYS A 286 20.18 -1.63 12.74
CA CYS A 286 19.25 -2.10 11.70
C CYS A 286 18.71 -1.00 10.78
N ASN A 287 19.05 0.27 11.00
CA ASN A 287 18.59 1.36 10.15
C ASN A 287 19.40 1.39 8.85
N GLY A 288 18.74 1.09 7.73
CA GLY A 288 19.27 1.31 6.38
C GLY A 288 19.45 0.05 5.55
N SER A 289 18.36 -0.60 5.16
CA SER A 289 18.19 -1.27 3.85
C SER A 289 16.86 -2.03 3.80
N GLY A 290 16.12 -1.89 2.71
CA GLY A 290 14.85 -2.61 2.50
C GLY A 290 14.96 -4.14 2.59
N SER A 291 16.17 -4.70 2.40
CA SER A 291 16.41 -6.15 2.53
C SER A 291 16.35 -6.66 3.96
N LEU A 292 16.74 -5.87 4.97
CA LEU A 292 16.67 -6.27 6.39
C LEU A 292 15.23 -6.45 6.87
N ALA A 293 14.31 -5.64 6.35
CA ALA A 293 12.89 -5.72 6.68
C ALA A 293 12.28 -7.02 6.16
N GLN A 294 12.59 -7.43 4.92
CA GLN A 294 12.06 -8.66 4.34
C GLN A 294 12.59 -9.92 5.05
N ILE A 295 13.86 -9.99 5.41
CA ILE A 295 14.40 -11.17 6.09
C ILE A 295 13.95 -11.22 7.58
N SER A 296 13.79 -10.06 8.22
CA SER A 296 13.19 -9.99 9.58
C SER A 296 11.71 -10.39 9.58
N ARG A 297 10.95 -10.08 8.51
CA ARG A 297 9.58 -10.56 8.32
C ARG A 297 9.54 -12.10 8.28
N GLN A 298 10.43 -12.74 7.54
CA GLN A 298 10.49 -14.20 7.42
C GLN A 298 10.82 -14.89 8.76
N ALA A 299 11.76 -14.34 9.54
CA ALA A 299 12.16 -14.92 10.83
C ALA A 299 11.09 -14.83 11.93
N LEU A 300 10.19 -13.84 11.86
CA LEU A 300 9.06 -13.69 12.80
C LEU A 300 7.92 -14.67 12.50
N LEU A 301 7.69 -14.96 11.22
CA LEU A 301 6.60 -15.85 10.78
C LEU A 301 6.87 -17.32 11.12
N VAL A 302 8.12 -17.77 11.01
CA VAL A 302 8.55 -19.14 11.37
C VAL A 302 8.38 -19.45 12.87
N ARG A 303 8.20 -18.43 13.73
CA ARG A 303 7.98 -18.63 15.19
C ARG A 303 6.51 -18.67 15.61
N CYS A 304 5.58 -18.34 14.70
CA CYS A 304 4.15 -18.26 14.99
C CYS A 304 3.36 -19.49 14.50
N GLU A 305 4.04 -20.46 13.88
CA GLU A 305 3.55 -21.80 13.57
C GLU A 305 4.12 -22.83 14.56
#